data_AF-A0A511VBQ7-F1
#
_entry.id   AF-A0A511VBQ7-F1
#
_cell.length_a   1.000
_cell.length_b   1.000
_cell.length_c   1.000
_cell.angle_alpha   90.00
_cell.angle_beta   90.00
_cell.angle_gamma   90.00
#
_symmetry.space_group_name_H-M   'P 1'
#
loop_
_entity.id
_entity.type
_entity.pdbx_description
1 polymer ?
#
loop_
_entity_poly.entity_id
_entity_poly.type
_entity_poly.pdbx_seq_one_letter_code
_entity_poly.pdbx_strand_id
1 'polypeptide(L)'
;MYKKRASINVLAISVMLSGCALLPAPASTIGAPQSVSAAKAAGTESTASFIQKFLPPGARLLPPEEPQGSEAVQLQDINGDHEAEIFVTYRNGTEDKTPYVMMLEKENNEWKKAMEHKGQGYQVSTVRFADITGDGKPEFLVGWTIGASAGNGLDVFAWRNETLQKIASTAYHKLEILPNGKQNMLAFWQKDTGDAYMVDVVRWNGSAFVSAKDAYPSYFKKVAAYYEEKIKEMPDAAFYWYYLADAQQKANMSEQAIQSAKKGLFLLQSDYPKQSQFETIIADSLDDLGKKNEAQKIREKVRQLEAKGK
;
A
#
# COMPACT_ATOMS: atom_id res chain seq x y z
N MET A 1 -76.27 -37.02 16.78
CA MET A 1 -74.99 -36.66 17.43
C MET A 1 -74.40 -37.89 18.11
N TYR A 2 -73.48 -38.60 17.45
CA TYR A 2 -72.64 -39.63 18.07
C TYR A 2 -71.34 -39.70 17.27
N LYS A 3 -70.21 -39.51 17.96
CA LYS A 3 -68.86 -39.34 17.41
C LYS A 3 -68.31 -40.68 16.89
N LYS A 4 -67.93 -40.75 15.60
CA LYS A 4 -67.00 -41.77 15.10
C LYS A 4 -65.58 -41.26 15.33
N ARG A 5 -64.79 -41.93 16.18
CA ARG A 5 -63.34 -41.73 16.31
C ARG A 5 -62.66 -42.74 15.39
N ALA A 6 -62.07 -42.26 14.31
CA ALA A 6 -61.17 -43.01 13.45
C ALA A 6 -59.72 -42.62 13.78
N SER A 7 -58.90 -43.65 13.86
CA SER A 7 -57.52 -43.75 14.31
C SER A 7 -56.53 -42.94 13.47
N ILE A 8 -55.49 -42.38 14.09
CA ILE A 8 -54.19 -42.16 13.42
C ILE A 8 -53.07 -42.45 14.43
N ASN A 9 -52.37 -43.57 14.20
CA ASN A 9 -51.09 -43.89 14.82
C ASN A 9 -50.04 -42.92 14.27
N VAL A 10 -49.45 -42.09 15.12
CA VAL A 10 -48.30 -41.25 14.74
C VAL A 10 -47.03 -42.08 14.96
N LEU A 11 -46.49 -42.58 13.85
CA LEU A 11 -45.19 -43.24 13.78
C LEU A 11 -44.10 -42.16 13.91
N ALA A 12 -43.36 -42.17 15.02
CA ALA A 12 -42.23 -41.27 15.25
C ALA A 12 -41.04 -41.66 14.36
N ILE A 13 -40.85 -40.92 13.27
CA ILE A 13 -39.68 -41.04 12.39
C ILE A 13 -38.54 -40.22 13.01
N SER A 14 -37.55 -40.93 13.54
CA SER A 14 -36.32 -40.36 14.08
C SER A 14 -35.40 -39.97 12.91
N VAL A 15 -35.25 -38.66 12.67
CA VAL A 15 -34.33 -38.12 11.66
C VAL A 15 -32.95 -37.97 12.30
N MET A 16 -32.02 -38.86 11.94
CA MET A 16 -30.61 -38.69 12.26
C MET A 16 -29.99 -37.67 11.30
N LEU A 17 -29.75 -36.45 11.79
CA LEU A 17 -28.94 -35.44 11.12
C LEU A 17 -27.46 -35.71 11.41
N SER A 18 -26.82 -36.50 10.56
CA SER A 18 -25.36 -36.59 10.45
C SER A 18 -24.82 -35.37 9.69
N GLY A 19 -24.78 -34.23 10.37
CA GLY A 19 -24.18 -32.99 9.89
C GLY A 19 -22.69 -32.91 10.24
N CYS A 20 -21.83 -33.60 9.50
CA CYS A 20 -20.39 -33.31 9.46
C CYS A 20 -20.05 -32.73 8.09
N ALA A 21 -20.19 -31.41 7.94
CA ALA A 21 -19.48 -30.66 6.91
C ALA A 21 -18.40 -29.85 7.61
N LEU A 22 -17.17 -30.38 7.60
CA LEU A 22 -15.98 -29.62 7.94
C LEU A 22 -15.90 -28.41 7.01
N LEU A 23 -16.10 -27.23 7.56
CA LEU A 23 -15.58 -26.01 6.93
C LEU A 23 -14.05 -26.08 7.03
N PRO A 24 -13.29 -25.99 5.93
CA PRO A 24 -11.85 -25.83 6.04
C PRO A 24 -11.55 -24.54 6.78
N ALA A 25 -10.55 -24.57 7.66
CA ALA A 25 -10.10 -23.39 8.38
C ALA A 25 -9.69 -22.28 7.37
N PRO A 26 -9.93 -20.98 7.70
CA PRO A 26 -9.62 -19.84 6.83
C PRO A 26 -8.12 -19.65 6.52
N ALA A 27 -7.25 -20.51 7.05
CA ALA A 27 -5.82 -20.56 6.75
C ALA A 27 -5.49 -21.14 5.34
N SER A 28 -6.49 -21.63 4.60
CA SER A 28 -6.31 -22.13 3.23
C SER A 28 -6.34 -21.04 2.14
N THR A 29 -6.54 -19.77 2.52
CA THR A 29 -6.57 -18.61 1.60
C THR A 29 -5.27 -17.82 1.56
N ILE A 30 -4.18 -18.34 2.14
CA ILE A 30 -2.83 -17.78 1.97
C ILE A 30 -2.07 -18.74 1.06
N GLY A 31 -2.16 -18.53 -0.26
CA GLY A 31 -1.24 -19.14 -1.19
C GLY A 31 0.16 -18.59 -0.94
N ALA A 32 1.10 -19.44 -0.56
CA ALA A 32 2.52 -19.11 -0.63
C ALA A 32 2.85 -18.63 -2.07
N PRO A 33 3.79 -17.70 -2.27
CA PRO A 33 4.20 -17.30 -3.61
C PRO A 33 4.56 -18.55 -4.40
N GLN A 34 3.99 -18.70 -5.59
CA GLN A 34 4.35 -19.77 -6.50
C GLN A 34 5.80 -19.55 -6.94
N SER A 35 6.72 -20.08 -6.15
CA SER A 35 8.12 -20.18 -6.50
C SER A 35 8.21 -21.01 -7.78
N VAL A 36 8.50 -20.30 -8.87
CA VAL A 36 9.22 -20.80 -10.04
C VAL A 36 8.85 -22.21 -10.49
N SER A 37 7.56 -22.48 -10.68
CA SER A 37 7.10 -23.72 -11.31
C SER A 37 7.08 -23.61 -12.85
N ALA A 38 7.09 -22.39 -13.41
CA ALA A 38 7.10 -22.16 -14.86
C ALA A 38 8.44 -22.54 -15.54
N ALA A 39 9.56 -22.51 -14.80
CA ALA A 39 10.85 -22.96 -15.33
C ALA A 39 10.98 -24.49 -15.39
N LYS A 40 10.04 -25.25 -14.80
CA LYS A 40 10.06 -26.72 -14.83
C LYS A 40 9.43 -27.31 -16.10
N ALA A 41 8.93 -26.48 -17.01
CA ALA A 41 8.35 -26.89 -18.30
C ALA A 41 9.35 -26.90 -19.47
N ALA A 42 10.58 -26.41 -19.29
CA ALA A 42 11.67 -26.57 -20.26
C ALA A 42 12.67 -27.60 -19.72
N GLY A 43 12.79 -28.74 -20.40
CA GLY A 43 13.63 -29.85 -19.98
C GLY A 43 15.07 -29.43 -19.65
N THR A 44 15.52 -29.79 -18.45
CA THR A 44 16.93 -29.90 -18.00
C THR A 44 17.73 -28.66 -17.62
N GLU A 45 17.18 -27.44 -17.67
CA GLU A 45 17.88 -26.25 -17.13
C GLU A 45 17.25 -25.74 -15.83
N SER A 46 18.09 -25.41 -14.85
CA SER A 46 17.64 -24.64 -13.68
C SER A 46 17.15 -23.24 -14.10
N THR A 47 16.19 -22.66 -13.39
CA THR A 47 15.75 -21.27 -13.61
C THR A 47 16.93 -20.31 -13.60
N ALA A 48 17.88 -20.51 -12.69
CA ALA A 48 19.08 -19.68 -12.60
C ALA A 48 19.91 -19.72 -13.90
N SER A 49 20.14 -20.90 -14.47
CA SER A 49 20.87 -21.04 -15.74
C SER A 49 20.12 -20.44 -16.93
N PHE A 50 18.79 -20.51 -16.93
CA PHE A 50 17.96 -19.87 -17.96
C PHE A 50 18.07 -18.35 -17.88
N ILE A 51 17.87 -17.76 -16.69
CA ILE A 51 17.93 -16.30 -16.46
C ILE A 51 19.32 -15.74 -16.72
N GLN A 52 20.37 -16.51 -16.42
CA GLN A 52 21.76 -16.09 -16.65
C GLN A 52 22.05 -15.76 -18.13
N LYS A 53 21.31 -16.35 -19.08
CA LYS A 53 21.43 -16.05 -20.52
C LYS A 53 21.02 -14.62 -20.88
N PHE A 54 20.15 -14.01 -20.07
CA PHE A 54 19.63 -12.65 -20.28
C PHE A 54 20.37 -11.59 -19.44
N LEU A 55 21.14 -12.02 -18.45
CA LEU A 55 21.88 -11.16 -17.55
C LEU A 55 23.25 -10.78 -18.14
N PRO A 56 23.71 -9.54 -17.93
CA PRO A 56 25.08 -9.15 -18.27
C PRO A 56 26.14 -10.02 -17.56
N PRO A 57 27.34 -10.20 -18.15
CA PRO A 57 28.42 -10.94 -17.51
C PRO A 57 28.74 -10.41 -16.10
N GLY A 58 28.82 -11.30 -15.12
CA GLY A 58 29.12 -10.96 -13.73
C GLY A 58 27.96 -10.34 -12.95
N ALA A 59 26.77 -10.21 -13.55
CA ALA A 59 25.57 -9.81 -12.84
C ALA A 59 25.21 -10.80 -11.73
N ARG A 60 24.60 -10.28 -10.67
CA ARG A 60 24.12 -11.07 -9.52
C ARG A 60 22.67 -10.77 -9.24
N LEU A 61 21.89 -11.82 -8.99
CA LEU A 61 20.51 -11.69 -8.53
C LEU A 61 20.46 -10.91 -7.22
N LEU A 62 19.48 -10.02 -7.11
CA LEU A 62 19.34 -9.10 -5.99
C LEU A 62 17.92 -9.16 -5.45
N PRO A 63 17.63 -10.02 -4.48
CA PRO A 63 16.28 -10.15 -3.94
C PRO A 63 15.80 -8.84 -3.29
N PRO A 64 14.50 -8.48 -3.39
CA PRO A 64 13.95 -7.34 -2.66
C PRO A 64 14.05 -7.51 -1.15
N GLU A 65 14.16 -6.40 -0.43
CA GLU A 65 14.22 -6.39 1.05
C GLU A 65 12.86 -6.77 1.67
N GLU A 66 11.75 -6.32 1.06
CA GLU A 66 10.39 -6.53 1.55
C GLU A 66 9.45 -7.19 0.53
N PRO A 67 8.59 -8.15 0.95
CA PRO A 67 8.60 -8.78 2.26
C PRO A 67 9.87 -9.61 2.43
N GLN A 68 10.24 -9.86 3.68
CA GLN A 68 11.31 -10.78 4.01
C GLN A 68 11.13 -12.13 3.29
N GLY A 69 12.19 -12.62 2.65
CA GLY A 69 12.17 -13.88 1.90
C GLY A 69 11.70 -13.75 0.44
N SER A 70 11.50 -12.52 -0.06
CA SER A 70 11.26 -12.29 -1.49
C SER A 70 12.37 -12.88 -2.34
N GLU A 71 12.02 -13.46 -3.49
CA GLU A 71 12.98 -13.95 -4.47
C GLU A 71 13.31 -12.86 -5.50
N ALA A 72 14.53 -12.93 -6.02
CA ALA A 72 14.97 -12.03 -7.09
C ALA A 72 14.30 -12.32 -8.44
N VAL A 73 13.67 -13.49 -8.58
CA VAL A 73 12.93 -13.91 -9.77
C VAL A 73 11.48 -14.10 -9.35
N GLN A 74 10.56 -13.40 -10.00
CA GLN A 74 9.13 -13.43 -9.72
C GLN A 74 8.35 -13.66 -11.01
N LEU A 75 7.21 -14.33 -10.89
CA LEU A 75 6.32 -14.64 -12.01
C LEU A 75 5.02 -13.88 -11.84
N GLN A 76 4.60 -13.17 -12.88
CA GLN A 76 3.31 -12.48 -12.90
C GLN A 76 2.83 -12.36 -14.34
N ASP A 77 1.58 -12.74 -14.58
CA ASP A 77 0.85 -12.35 -15.80
C ASP A 77 0.54 -10.84 -15.69
N ILE A 78 1.31 -10.02 -16.41
CA ILE A 78 1.20 -8.55 -16.47
C ILE A 78 0.38 -8.09 -17.66
N ASN A 79 0.33 -8.90 -18.72
CA ASN A 79 -0.27 -8.52 -19.99
C ASN A 79 -1.72 -9.05 -20.14
N GLY A 80 -2.17 -9.93 -19.23
CA GLY A 80 -3.50 -10.53 -19.16
C GLY A 80 -3.74 -11.69 -20.13
N ASP A 81 -2.69 -12.31 -20.69
CA ASP A 81 -2.81 -13.40 -21.66
C ASP A 81 -2.84 -14.82 -21.03
N HIS A 82 -2.78 -14.89 -19.70
CA HIS A 82 -2.73 -16.12 -18.90
C HIS A 82 -1.41 -16.91 -18.97
N GLU A 83 -0.38 -16.37 -19.62
CA GLU A 83 1.01 -16.79 -19.49
C GLU A 83 1.75 -15.82 -18.56
N ALA A 84 2.57 -16.33 -17.64
CA ALA A 84 3.27 -15.45 -16.70
C ALA A 84 4.59 -14.93 -17.31
N GLU A 85 4.81 -13.62 -17.25
CA GLU A 85 6.13 -13.01 -17.48
C GLU A 85 7.08 -13.29 -16.32
N ILE A 86 8.38 -13.19 -16.61
CA ILE A 86 9.45 -13.35 -15.61
C ILE A 86 10.06 -11.99 -15.29
N PHE A 87 9.92 -11.57 -14.03
CA PHE A 87 10.52 -10.37 -13.49
C PHE A 87 11.79 -10.72 -12.72
N VAL A 88 12.89 -10.03 -13.00
CA VAL A 88 14.18 -10.29 -12.36
C VAL A 88 14.79 -9.01 -11.83
N THR A 89 15.14 -9.01 -10.54
CA THR A 89 15.93 -7.96 -9.90
C THR A 89 17.40 -8.40 -9.78
N TYR A 90 18.32 -7.53 -10.18
CA TYR A 90 19.74 -7.87 -10.21
C TYR A 90 20.64 -6.63 -10.07
N ARG A 91 21.95 -6.87 -9.95
CA ARG A 91 22.98 -5.83 -9.99
C ARG A 91 24.02 -6.18 -11.06
N ASN A 92 24.47 -5.17 -11.79
CA ASN A 92 25.52 -5.31 -12.80
C ASN A 92 26.93 -5.31 -12.17
N GLY A 93 27.50 -6.50 -11.99
CA GLY A 93 28.88 -6.66 -11.58
C GLY A 93 29.24 -5.97 -10.26
N THR A 94 30.53 -5.69 -10.06
CA THR A 94 31.06 -5.09 -8.82
C THR A 94 31.20 -3.58 -8.88
N GLU A 95 31.19 -2.97 -10.07
CA GLU A 95 31.39 -1.52 -10.24
C GLU A 95 30.09 -0.73 -10.20
N ASP A 96 28.99 -1.26 -10.78
CA ASP A 96 27.68 -0.61 -10.71
C ASP A 96 26.92 -1.07 -9.46
N LYS A 97 26.79 -0.18 -8.48
CA LYS A 97 26.04 -0.45 -7.25
C LYS A 97 24.53 -0.32 -7.44
N THR A 98 24.10 0.26 -8.55
CA THR A 98 22.69 0.52 -8.83
C THR A 98 21.97 -0.79 -9.12
N PRO A 99 20.80 -1.03 -8.51
CA PRO A 99 19.97 -2.17 -8.84
C PRO A 99 19.31 -1.99 -10.22
N TYR A 100 19.00 -3.11 -10.87
CA TYR A 100 18.29 -3.20 -12.14
C TYR A 100 17.07 -4.11 -11.98
N VAL A 101 16.08 -3.87 -12.83
CA VAL A 101 14.99 -4.82 -13.09
C VAL A 101 14.95 -5.14 -14.57
N MET A 102 14.60 -6.38 -14.90
CA MET A 102 14.22 -6.77 -16.25
C MET A 102 12.94 -7.58 -16.22
N MET A 103 12.22 -7.57 -17.34
CA MET A 103 11.07 -8.41 -17.59
C MET A 103 11.30 -9.22 -18.85
N LEU A 104 11.10 -10.52 -18.76
CA LEU A 104 11.11 -11.45 -19.88
C LEU A 104 9.68 -11.85 -20.22
N GLU A 105 9.37 -11.84 -21.51
CA GLU A 105 8.08 -12.23 -22.07
C GLU A 105 8.32 -13.32 -23.09
N LYS A 106 7.35 -14.22 -23.25
CA LYS A 106 7.39 -15.28 -24.24
C LYS A 106 6.57 -14.87 -25.47
N GLU A 107 7.24 -14.70 -26.61
CA GLU A 107 6.61 -14.38 -27.88
C GLU A 107 6.98 -15.46 -28.92
N ASN A 108 6.00 -16.02 -29.63
CA ASN A 108 6.24 -17.05 -30.65
C ASN A 108 7.06 -18.27 -30.16
N ASN A 109 6.85 -18.69 -28.90
CA ASN A 109 7.63 -19.72 -28.21
C ASN A 109 9.09 -19.38 -27.86
N GLU A 110 9.51 -18.13 -28.05
CA GLU A 110 10.84 -17.66 -27.68
C GLU A 110 10.75 -16.62 -26.55
N TRP A 111 11.66 -16.72 -25.58
CA TRP A 111 11.76 -15.73 -24.50
C TRP A 111 12.58 -14.54 -24.96
N LYS A 112 12.01 -13.34 -24.85
CA LYS A 112 12.66 -12.06 -25.16
C LYS A 112 12.69 -11.16 -23.93
N LYS A 113 13.65 -10.24 -23.90
CA LYS A 113 13.70 -9.17 -22.89
C LYS A 113 12.79 -8.03 -23.34
N ALA A 114 11.62 -7.91 -22.73
CA ALA A 114 10.63 -6.89 -23.07
C ALA A 114 10.84 -5.58 -22.29
N MET A 115 11.57 -5.62 -21.17
CA MET A 115 11.99 -4.43 -20.43
C MET A 115 13.31 -4.67 -19.71
N GLU A 116 14.16 -3.62 -19.67
CA GLU A 116 15.28 -3.49 -18.75
C GLU A 116 15.30 -2.05 -18.23
N HIS A 117 15.36 -1.88 -16.91
CA HIS A 117 15.35 -0.57 -16.28
C HIS A 117 16.40 -0.50 -15.18
N LYS A 118 17.27 0.49 -15.31
CA LYS A 118 18.22 0.86 -14.25
C LYS A 118 17.46 1.64 -13.19
N GLY A 119 17.42 1.10 -11.98
CA GLY A 119 16.81 1.75 -10.83
C GLY A 119 17.66 2.88 -10.28
N GLN A 120 17.48 3.13 -8.98
CA GLN A 120 18.22 4.14 -8.24
C GLN A 120 18.61 3.61 -6.86
N GLY A 121 19.42 4.39 -6.14
CA GLY A 121 19.89 3.98 -4.82
C GLY A 121 20.80 2.76 -4.90
N TYR A 122 20.77 1.93 -3.86
CA TYR A 122 21.71 0.81 -3.72
C TYR A 122 21.05 -0.55 -3.54
N GLN A 123 19.76 -0.65 -3.21
CA GLN A 123 19.04 -1.92 -3.06
C GLN A 123 17.64 -1.85 -3.69
N VAL A 124 17.02 -3.01 -3.90
CA VAL A 124 15.60 -3.10 -4.22
C VAL A 124 14.84 -3.21 -2.90
N SER A 125 14.08 -2.18 -2.56
CA SER A 125 13.27 -2.17 -1.33
C SER A 125 12.12 -3.15 -1.44
N THR A 126 11.40 -3.14 -2.56
CA THR A 126 10.20 -3.95 -2.74
C THR A 126 9.92 -4.22 -4.21
N VAL A 127 9.28 -5.35 -4.49
CA VAL A 127 8.62 -5.62 -5.77
C VAL A 127 7.20 -6.07 -5.47
N ARG A 128 6.21 -5.44 -6.10
CA ARG A 128 4.79 -5.77 -5.92
C ARG A 128 4.06 -5.72 -7.26
N PHE A 129 2.95 -6.44 -7.31
CA PHE A 129 2.02 -6.45 -8.44
C PHE A 129 0.62 -6.13 -7.91
N ALA A 130 -0.05 -5.16 -8.53
CA ALA A 130 -1.39 -4.76 -8.14
C ALA A 130 -2.05 -3.98 -9.27
N ASP A 131 -3.36 -4.11 -9.45
CA ASP A 131 -4.13 -3.39 -10.47
C ASP A 131 -4.37 -1.95 -10.00
N ILE A 132 -3.39 -1.08 -10.21
CA ILE A 132 -3.40 0.34 -9.86
C ILE A 132 -4.21 1.15 -10.86
N THR A 133 -4.29 0.77 -12.13
CA THR A 133 -5.01 1.53 -13.17
C THR A 133 -6.49 1.18 -13.28
N GLY A 134 -6.90 0.03 -12.73
CA GLY A 134 -8.27 -0.48 -12.73
C GLY A 134 -8.67 -1.14 -14.04
N ASP A 135 -7.71 -1.56 -14.87
CA ASP A 135 -7.96 -2.15 -16.19
C ASP A 135 -8.08 -3.68 -16.16
N GLY A 136 -7.97 -4.30 -14.97
CA GLY A 136 -8.00 -5.74 -14.76
C GLY A 136 -6.64 -6.42 -14.88
N LYS A 137 -5.57 -5.68 -15.18
CA LYS A 137 -4.19 -6.19 -15.24
C LYS A 137 -3.36 -5.55 -14.13
N PRO A 138 -2.41 -6.28 -13.54
CA PRO A 138 -1.56 -5.70 -12.52
C PRO A 138 -0.53 -4.75 -13.14
N GLU A 139 -0.24 -3.65 -12.44
CA GLU A 139 0.98 -2.87 -12.62
C GLU A 139 2.14 -3.49 -11.84
N PHE A 140 3.36 -3.26 -12.35
CA PHE A 140 4.61 -3.63 -11.72
C PHE A 140 5.15 -2.47 -10.88
N LEU A 141 5.23 -2.65 -9.57
CA LEU A 141 5.70 -1.66 -8.61
C LEU A 141 7.09 -2.05 -8.11
N VAL A 142 8.07 -1.18 -8.31
CA VAL A 142 9.46 -1.40 -7.85
C VAL A 142 9.90 -0.29 -6.93
N GLY A 143 10.22 -0.66 -5.69
CA GLY A 143 10.82 0.24 -4.72
C GLY A 143 12.34 0.13 -4.71
N TRP A 144 12.99 1.27 -4.56
CA TRP A 144 14.43 1.45 -4.60
C TRP A 144 14.90 2.06 -3.28
N THR A 145 15.80 1.39 -2.58
CA THR A 145 16.34 1.90 -1.31
C THR A 145 17.36 2.99 -1.60
N ILE A 146 17.02 4.24 -1.27
CA ILE A 146 17.89 5.41 -1.50
C ILE A 146 18.81 5.63 -0.30
N GLY A 147 18.27 5.53 0.91
CA GLY A 147 19.03 5.65 2.15
C GLY A 147 18.14 5.77 3.39
N ALA A 148 18.70 5.50 4.56
CA ALA A 148 17.94 5.43 5.82
C ALA A 148 17.10 6.69 6.11
N SER A 149 17.63 7.88 5.82
CA SER A 149 16.89 9.15 6.00
C SER A 149 16.01 9.49 4.79
N ALA A 150 16.53 9.30 3.57
CA ALA A 150 15.84 9.63 2.33
C ALA A 150 14.64 8.73 2.05
N GLY A 151 14.61 7.53 2.63
CA GLY A 151 13.59 6.51 2.37
C GLY A 151 13.84 5.79 1.05
N ASN A 152 12.75 5.50 0.36
CA ASN A 152 12.73 4.74 -0.88
C ASN A 152 12.10 5.55 -2.00
N GLY A 153 12.53 5.30 -3.24
CA GLY A 153 11.81 5.73 -4.43
C GLY A 153 10.95 4.59 -4.97
N LEU A 154 9.74 4.87 -5.43
CA LEU A 154 8.85 3.92 -6.09
C LEU A 154 8.76 4.29 -7.57
N ASP A 155 9.00 3.32 -8.45
CA ASP A 155 8.58 3.39 -9.85
C ASP A 155 7.39 2.45 -10.07
N VAL A 156 6.40 2.90 -10.84
CA VAL A 156 5.22 2.11 -11.22
C VAL A 156 5.17 1.98 -12.73
N PHE A 157 5.06 0.75 -13.21
CA PHE A 157 5.02 0.43 -14.63
C PHE A 157 3.72 -0.27 -15.00
N ALA A 158 3.15 0.11 -16.13
CA ALA A 158 1.96 -0.50 -16.71
C ALA A 158 2.26 -1.10 -18.08
N TRP A 159 1.59 -2.20 -18.42
CA TRP A 159 1.69 -2.81 -19.73
C TRP A 159 0.90 -1.98 -20.76
N ARG A 160 1.60 -1.35 -21.72
CA ARG A 160 1.00 -0.48 -22.73
C ARG A 160 1.73 -0.63 -24.05
N ASN A 161 0.98 -0.78 -25.15
CA ASN A 161 1.53 -0.92 -26.49
C ASN A 161 2.60 -2.02 -26.56
N GLU A 162 2.29 -3.22 -26.03
CA GLU A 162 3.16 -4.40 -26.05
C GLU A 162 4.51 -4.22 -25.34
N THR A 163 4.62 -3.22 -24.46
CA THR A 163 5.81 -2.96 -23.66
C THR A 163 5.44 -2.52 -22.25
N LEU A 164 6.36 -2.70 -21.31
CA LEU A 164 6.17 -2.26 -19.93
C LEU A 164 6.68 -0.81 -19.78
N GLN A 165 5.77 0.13 -19.57
CA GLN A 165 6.08 1.57 -19.55
C GLN A 165 5.95 2.15 -18.15
N LYS A 166 6.92 2.96 -17.73
CA LYS A 166 6.84 3.67 -16.45
C LYS A 166 5.76 4.76 -16.53
N ILE A 167 4.78 4.69 -15.64
CA ILE A 167 3.65 5.63 -15.57
C ILE A 167 3.76 6.60 -14.38
N ALA A 168 4.51 6.24 -13.33
CA ALA A 168 4.67 7.09 -12.17
C ALA A 168 6.00 6.86 -11.45
N SER A 169 6.47 7.90 -10.76
CA SER A 169 7.56 7.82 -9.78
C SER A 169 7.18 8.64 -8.55
N THR A 170 7.44 8.13 -7.34
CA THR A 170 7.22 8.86 -6.07
C THR A 170 8.20 8.40 -4.99
N ALA A 171 8.16 9.02 -3.80
CA ALA A 171 8.96 8.63 -2.65
C ALA A 171 8.07 8.04 -1.53
N TYR A 172 8.63 7.13 -0.73
CA TYR A 172 7.94 6.56 0.42
C TYR A 172 8.91 6.06 1.50
N HIS A 173 8.47 6.00 2.75
CA HIS A 173 9.15 5.25 3.82
C HIS A 173 8.40 3.98 4.18
N LYS A 174 7.06 3.99 4.09
CA LYS A 174 6.23 2.77 4.12
C LYS A 174 5.19 2.81 3.01
N LEU A 175 4.88 1.65 2.47
CA LEU A 175 3.96 1.45 1.36
C LEU A 175 2.97 0.34 1.73
N GLU A 176 1.68 0.63 1.59
CA GLU A 176 0.62 -0.38 1.65
C GLU A 176 -0.21 -0.36 0.36
N ILE A 177 -0.57 -1.55 -0.12
CA ILE A 177 -1.51 -1.72 -1.23
C ILE A 177 -2.87 -2.06 -0.64
N LEU A 178 -3.89 -1.28 -1.00
CA LEU A 178 -5.24 -1.38 -0.45
C LEU A 178 -6.21 -1.82 -1.55
N PRO A 179 -6.88 -2.98 -1.43
CA PRO A 179 -7.95 -3.35 -2.35
C PRO A 179 -9.10 -2.34 -2.34
N ASN A 180 -9.57 -1.90 -3.51
CA ASN A 180 -10.70 -0.99 -3.64
C ASN A 180 -11.56 -1.29 -4.88
N GLY A 181 -12.36 -2.35 -4.79
CA GLY A 181 -13.21 -2.80 -5.89
C GLY A 181 -12.35 -3.31 -7.05
N LYS A 182 -12.45 -2.67 -8.22
CA LYS A 182 -11.69 -3.04 -9.42
C LYS A 182 -10.29 -2.43 -9.50
N GLN A 183 -9.92 -1.57 -8.55
CA GLN A 183 -8.65 -0.86 -8.56
C GLN A 183 -8.02 -0.95 -7.17
N ASN A 184 -6.71 -1.09 -7.09
CA ASN A 184 -5.94 -0.96 -5.86
C ASN A 184 -5.59 0.51 -5.61
N MET A 185 -5.70 0.93 -4.36
CA MET A 185 -5.17 2.21 -3.87
C MET A 185 -3.82 1.97 -3.20
N LEU A 186 -3.05 3.03 -3.01
CA LEU A 186 -1.78 2.99 -2.28
C LEU A 186 -1.86 3.90 -1.07
N ALA A 187 -1.35 3.44 0.08
CA ALA A 187 -1.07 4.32 1.20
C ALA A 187 0.43 4.55 1.32
N PHE A 188 0.83 5.81 1.27
CA PHE A 188 2.20 6.25 1.43
C PHE A 188 2.38 6.85 2.83
N TRP A 189 3.38 6.37 3.54
CA TRP A 189 3.86 6.99 4.78
C TRP A 189 5.21 7.61 4.49
N GLN A 190 5.27 8.93 4.45
CA GLN A 190 6.49 9.69 4.22
C GLN A 190 6.98 10.25 5.54
N LYS A 191 8.20 9.87 5.94
CA LYS A 191 8.78 10.30 7.20
C LYS A 191 9.00 11.81 7.19
N ASP A 192 8.61 12.45 8.28
CA ASP A 192 8.75 13.88 8.50
C ASP A 192 9.75 14.17 9.63
N THR A 193 9.42 13.78 10.87
CA THR A 193 10.30 13.98 12.02
C THR A 193 10.15 12.85 13.03
N GLY A 194 11.24 12.40 13.66
CA GLY A 194 11.20 11.25 14.58
C GLY A 194 10.53 10.04 13.93
N ASP A 195 9.54 9.44 14.60
CA ASP A 195 8.65 8.41 14.03
C ASP A 195 7.32 8.99 13.54
N ALA A 196 7.28 10.27 13.18
CA ALA A 196 6.13 10.89 12.57
C ALA A 196 6.21 10.83 11.04
N TYR A 197 5.07 10.54 10.43
CA TYR A 197 4.88 10.33 9.01
C TYR A 197 3.71 11.18 8.51
N MET A 198 3.93 11.89 7.42
CA MET A 198 2.86 12.38 6.56
C MET A 198 2.26 11.19 5.82
N VAL A 199 0.97 10.96 6.01
CA VAL A 199 0.26 9.83 5.39
C VAL A 199 -0.75 10.34 4.38
N ASP A 200 -0.76 9.73 3.20
CA ASP A 200 -1.80 9.90 2.19
C ASP A 200 -2.23 8.53 1.64
N VAL A 201 -3.52 8.40 1.36
CA VAL A 201 -4.08 7.29 0.57
C VAL A 201 -4.41 7.84 -0.79
N VAL A 202 -3.83 7.25 -1.84
CA VAL A 202 -3.98 7.73 -3.21
C VAL A 202 -4.56 6.65 -4.12
N ARG A 203 -5.16 7.11 -5.22
CA ARG A 203 -5.59 6.27 -6.33
C ARG A 203 -5.11 6.85 -7.65
N TRP A 204 -5.00 6.02 -8.66
CA TRP A 204 -4.71 6.49 -10.01
C TRP A 204 -5.97 7.07 -10.66
N ASN A 205 -5.88 8.25 -11.27
CA ASN A 205 -7.01 8.89 -11.96
C ASN A 205 -6.96 8.76 -13.50
N GLY A 206 -6.03 7.97 -14.02
CA GLY A 206 -5.74 7.86 -15.45
C GLY A 206 -4.39 8.49 -15.85
N SER A 207 -3.95 9.53 -15.13
CA SER A 207 -2.70 10.25 -15.43
C SER A 207 -1.75 10.42 -14.26
N ALA A 208 -2.26 10.47 -13.03
CA ALA A 208 -1.48 10.70 -11.83
C ALA A 208 -2.13 10.07 -10.60
N PHE A 209 -1.35 9.95 -9.53
CA PHE A 209 -1.89 9.67 -8.21
C PHE A 209 -2.61 10.91 -7.66
N VAL A 210 -3.83 10.71 -7.17
CA VAL A 210 -4.62 11.72 -6.47
C VAL A 210 -5.12 11.17 -5.15
N SER A 211 -5.25 12.04 -4.14
CA SER A 211 -5.73 11.65 -2.83
C SER A 211 -7.14 11.05 -2.88
N ALA A 212 -7.29 9.86 -2.34
CA ALA A 212 -8.52 9.07 -2.23
C ALA A 212 -9.27 9.43 -0.94
N LYS A 213 -9.75 10.67 -0.83
CA LYS A 213 -10.33 11.22 0.42
C LYS A 213 -11.55 10.44 0.93
N ASP A 214 -12.31 9.81 0.05
CA ASP A 214 -13.42 8.92 0.41
C ASP A 214 -12.97 7.64 1.14
N ALA A 215 -11.70 7.21 0.97
CA ALA A 215 -11.12 6.10 1.72
C ALA A 215 -10.52 6.52 3.07
N TYR A 216 -10.38 7.83 3.33
CA TYR A 216 -9.74 8.31 4.55
C TYR A 216 -10.48 7.89 5.82
N PRO A 217 -11.83 8.00 5.92
CA PRO A 217 -12.53 7.72 7.17
C PRO A 217 -12.29 6.31 7.72
N SER A 218 -12.06 5.32 6.85
CA SER A 218 -11.74 3.96 7.27
C SER A 218 -10.26 3.79 7.54
N TYR A 219 -9.39 4.22 6.61
CA TYR A 219 -7.95 3.99 6.72
C TYR A 219 -7.31 4.78 7.86
N PHE A 220 -7.67 6.05 8.04
CA PHE A 220 -7.06 6.91 9.04
C PHE A 220 -7.40 6.54 10.48
N LYS A 221 -8.36 5.64 10.74
CA LYS A 221 -8.53 5.03 12.07
C LYS A 221 -7.28 4.27 12.51
N LYS A 222 -6.65 3.54 11.58
CA LYS A 222 -5.37 2.86 11.82
C LYS A 222 -4.25 3.86 12.07
N VAL A 223 -4.22 4.96 11.30
CA VAL A 223 -3.20 6.02 11.46
C VAL A 223 -3.37 6.74 12.80
N ALA A 224 -4.60 7.02 13.22
CA ALA A 224 -4.89 7.61 14.52
C ALA A 224 -4.43 6.67 15.65
N ALA A 225 -4.76 5.38 15.59
CA ALA A 225 -4.31 4.39 16.57
C ALA A 225 -2.77 4.31 16.68
N TYR A 226 -2.07 4.45 15.55
CA TYR A 226 -0.60 4.54 15.56
C TYR A 226 -0.11 5.73 16.39
N TYR A 227 -0.69 6.92 16.19
CA TYR A 227 -0.28 8.12 16.95
C TYR A 227 -0.79 8.13 18.39
N GLU A 228 -1.90 7.46 18.70
CA GLU A 228 -2.36 7.23 20.07
C GLU A 228 -1.32 6.46 20.89
N GLU A 229 -0.60 5.51 20.30
CA GLU A 229 0.55 4.87 20.96
C GLU A 229 1.75 5.82 21.06
N LYS A 230 2.04 6.61 20.02
CA LYS A 230 3.17 7.56 20.04
C LYS A 230 3.04 8.66 21.09
N ILE A 231 1.84 9.15 21.36
CA ILE A 231 1.64 10.12 22.45
C ILE A 231 1.73 9.48 23.84
N LYS A 232 1.58 8.15 23.99
CA LYS A 232 1.87 7.47 25.26
C LYS A 232 3.38 7.37 25.50
N GLU A 233 4.15 7.13 24.42
CA GLU A 233 5.61 7.10 24.47
C GLU A 233 6.20 8.48 24.75
N MET A 234 5.70 9.53 24.09
CA MET A 234 6.20 10.89 24.22
C MET A 234 5.05 11.91 24.37
N PRO A 235 4.46 12.04 25.57
CA PRO A 235 3.24 12.85 25.78
C PRO A 235 3.45 14.35 25.61
N ASP A 236 4.69 14.84 25.73
CA ASP A 236 5.02 16.27 25.59
C ASP A 236 5.47 16.63 24.16
N ALA A 237 5.54 15.66 23.24
CA ALA A 237 5.95 15.89 21.86
C ALA A 237 4.79 16.47 21.03
N ALA A 238 4.77 17.80 20.86
CA ALA A 238 3.72 18.50 20.12
C ALA A 238 3.47 17.94 18.70
N PHE A 239 4.51 17.49 17.99
CA PHE A 239 4.37 16.93 16.64
C PHE A 239 3.56 15.63 16.61
N TYR A 240 3.62 14.76 17.63
CA TYR A 240 2.76 13.58 17.66
C TYR A 240 1.29 13.95 17.88
N TRP A 241 1.01 14.97 18.69
CA TRP A 241 -0.34 15.49 18.84
C TRP A 241 -0.89 16.10 17.55
N TYR A 242 -0.04 16.77 16.77
CA TYR A 242 -0.41 17.28 15.44
C TYR A 242 -0.84 16.16 14.50
N TYR A 243 0.00 15.13 14.35
CA TYR A 243 -0.31 14.03 13.46
C TYR A 243 -1.47 13.16 13.95
N LEU A 244 -1.66 13.02 15.27
CA LEU A 244 -2.87 12.42 15.83
C LEU A 244 -4.12 13.22 15.44
N ALA A 245 -4.08 14.53 15.59
CA ALA A 245 -5.21 15.40 15.25
C ALA A 245 -5.55 15.37 13.75
N ASP A 246 -4.53 15.42 12.88
CA ASP A 246 -4.69 15.27 11.43
C ASP A 246 -5.33 13.92 11.07
N ALA A 247 -4.83 12.83 11.68
CA ALA A 247 -5.38 11.50 11.45
C ALA A 247 -6.82 11.36 11.95
N GLN A 248 -7.14 11.90 13.13
CA GLN A 248 -8.49 11.90 13.68
C GLN A 248 -9.46 12.72 12.80
N GLN A 249 -9.04 13.88 12.30
CA GLN A 249 -9.86 14.69 11.40
C GLN A 249 -10.18 13.90 10.12
N LYS A 250 -9.16 13.32 9.47
CA LYS A 250 -9.33 12.47 8.28
C LYS A 250 -10.14 11.19 8.54
N ALA A 251 -10.20 10.74 9.79
CA ALA A 251 -10.99 9.60 10.24
C ALA A 251 -12.47 9.95 10.57
N ASN A 252 -12.91 11.20 10.33
CA ASN A 252 -14.20 11.75 10.77
C ASN A 252 -14.40 11.73 12.30
N MET A 253 -13.31 11.86 13.07
CA MET A 253 -13.31 11.96 14.53
C MET A 253 -13.07 13.42 14.95
N SER A 254 -13.89 14.33 14.43
CA SER A 254 -13.64 15.78 14.47
C SER A 254 -13.59 16.36 15.89
N GLU A 255 -14.37 15.84 16.84
CA GLU A 255 -14.30 16.28 18.24
C GLU A 255 -12.96 15.90 18.89
N GLN A 256 -12.50 14.67 18.67
CA GLN A 256 -11.21 14.19 19.15
C GLN A 256 -10.07 14.97 18.48
N ALA A 257 -10.16 15.21 17.17
CA ALA A 257 -9.18 15.99 16.43
C ALA A 257 -8.98 17.40 17.02
N ILE A 258 -10.09 18.09 17.36
CA ILE A 258 -10.02 19.41 18.01
C ILE A 258 -9.34 19.32 19.38
N GLN A 259 -9.63 18.30 20.18
CA GLN A 259 -9.00 18.11 21.49
C GLN A 259 -7.50 17.86 21.36
N SER A 260 -7.11 16.95 20.47
CA SER A 260 -5.70 16.61 20.20
C SER A 260 -4.94 17.82 19.65
N ALA A 261 -5.52 18.58 18.72
CA ALA A 261 -4.90 19.78 18.16
C ALA A 261 -4.69 20.86 19.23
N LYS A 262 -5.68 21.10 20.09
CA LYS A 262 -5.54 22.05 21.21
C LYS A 262 -4.47 21.62 22.21
N LYS A 263 -4.37 20.31 22.49
CA LYS A 263 -3.32 19.77 23.36
C LYS A 263 -1.94 19.96 22.74
N GLY A 264 -1.77 19.68 21.44
CA GLY A 264 -0.53 19.93 20.72
C GLY A 264 -0.13 21.41 20.70
N LEU A 265 -1.09 22.32 20.46
CA LEU A 265 -0.86 23.77 20.55
C LEU A 265 -0.38 24.22 21.92
N PHE A 266 -0.97 23.68 22.99
CA PHE A 266 -0.56 23.99 24.36
C PHE A 266 0.88 23.53 24.66
N LEU A 267 1.31 22.42 24.05
CA LEU A 267 2.65 21.86 24.20
C LEU A 267 3.68 22.45 23.23
N LEU A 268 3.28 23.39 22.36
CA LEU A 268 4.15 23.90 21.31
C LEU A 268 5.29 24.74 21.92
N GLN A 269 6.51 24.20 21.89
CA GLN A 269 7.73 24.86 22.39
C GLN A 269 8.67 25.31 21.26
N SER A 270 8.40 24.90 20.02
CA SER A 270 9.21 25.19 18.84
C SER A 270 8.31 25.68 17.70
N ASP A 271 8.92 26.14 16.61
CA ASP A 271 8.19 26.56 15.40
C ASP A 271 7.65 25.39 14.56
N TYR A 272 7.81 24.14 15.04
CA TYR A 272 7.37 22.95 14.32
C TYR A 272 6.59 21.96 15.20
N PRO A 273 5.38 21.52 14.79
CA PRO A 273 4.59 22.03 13.66
C PRO A 273 4.14 23.48 13.90
N LYS A 274 3.85 24.23 12.85
CA LYS A 274 3.44 25.63 12.99
C LYS A 274 2.10 25.72 13.70
N GLN A 275 1.91 26.78 14.49
CA GLN A 275 0.60 27.10 15.10
C GLN A 275 -0.53 27.11 14.06
N SER A 276 -0.28 27.65 12.86
CA SER A 276 -1.26 27.68 11.77
C SER A 276 -1.73 26.29 11.35
N GLN A 277 -0.87 25.27 11.39
CA GLN A 277 -1.22 23.91 10.98
C GLN A 277 -2.23 23.27 11.95
N PHE A 278 -2.03 23.45 13.26
CA PHE A 278 -3.01 23.00 14.25
C PHE A 278 -4.33 23.76 14.14
N GLU A 279 -4.29 25.08 13.96
CA GLU A 279 -5.48 25.91 13.81
C GLU A 279 -6.28 25.52 12.55
N THR A 280 -5.61 25.15 11.45
CA THR A 280 -6.25 24.59 10.26
C THR A 280 -7.01 23.31 10.56
N ILE A 281 -6.40 22.35 11.28
CA ILE A 281 -7.08 21.11 11.69
C ILE A 281 -8.32 21.41 12.54
N ILE A 282 -8.22 22.37 13.48
CA ILE A 282 -9.36 22.78 14.30
C ILE A 282 -10.46 23.39 13.43
N ALA A 283 -10.12 24.27 12.49
CA ALA A 283 -11.09 24.89 11.60
C ALA A 283 -11.80 23.87 10.72
N ASP A 284 -11.07 22.93 10.12
CA ASP A 284 -11.64 21.90 9.25
C ASP A 284 -12.52 20.94 10.06
N SER A 285 -12.08 20.55 11.25
CA SER A 285 -12.90 19.74 12.16
C SER A 285 -14.18 20.45 12.63
N LEU A 286 -14.15 21.78 12.81
CA LEU A 286 -15.35 22.56 13.13
C LEU A 286 -16.31 22.64 11.92
N ASP A 287 -15.76 22.75 10.71
CA ASP A 287 -16.54 22.75 9.47
C ASP A 287 -17.25 21.39 9.28
N ASP A 288 -16.55 20.28 9.54
CA ASP A 288 -17.10 18.91 9.55
C ASP A 288 -18.26 18.76 10.54
N LEU A 289 -18.19 19.45 11.69
CA LEU A 289 -19.24 19.50 12.72
C LEU A 289 -20.36 20.52 12.40
N GLY A 290 -20.31 21.18 11.24
CA GLY A 290 -21.30 22.19 10.83
C GLY A 290 -21.14 23.55 11.51
N LYS A 291 -20.07 23.78 12.29
CA LYS A 291 -19.79 25.03 13.02
C LYS A 291 -19.07 26.05 12.14
N LYS A 292 -19.66 26.36 10.98
CA LYS A 292 -19.04 27.16 9.91
C LYS A 292 -18.53 28.54 10.36
N ASN A 293 -19.29 29.23 11.22
CA ASN A 293 -18.90 30.56 11.72
C ASN A 293 -17.66 30.50 12.63
N GLU A 294 -17.52 29.46 13.45
CA GLU A 294 -16.34 29.27 14.28
C GLU A 294 -15.13 28.89 13.42
N ALA A 295 -15.32 27.97 12.47
CA ALA A 295 -14.30 27.58 11.50
C ALA A 295 -13.76 28.81 10.72
N GLN A 296 -14.65 29.68 10.24
CA GLN A 296 -14.26 30.88 9.50
C GLN A 296 -13.39 31.83 10.34
N LYS A 297 -13.74 32.07 11.60
CA LYS A 297 -12.93 32.92 12.50
C LYS A 297 -11.52 32.36 12.67
N ILE A 298 -11.39 31.04 12.79
CA ILE A 298 -10.08 30.40 12.91
C ILE A 298 -9.32 30.49 11.58
N ARG A 299 -9.97 30.28 10.43
CA ARG A 299 -9.33 30.45 9.10
C ARG A 299 -8.79 31.86 8.90
N GLU A 300 -9.48 32.90 9.39
CA GLU A 300 -8.98 34.27 9.37
C GLU A 300 -7.73 34.45 10.24
N LYS A 301 -7.71 33.85 11.44
CA LYS A 301 -6.51 33.80 12.30
C LYS A 301 -5.34 33.08 11.61
N VAL A 302 -5.59 31.95 10.95
CA VAL A 302 -4.58 31.22 10.16
C VAL A 302 -3.95 32.13 9.10
N ARG A 303 -4.77 32.84 8.30
CA ARG A 303 -4.25 33.77 7.28
C ARG A 303 -3.35 34.86 7.89
N GLN A 304 -3.72 35.38 9.06
CA GLN A 304 -2.91 36.38 9.76
C GLN A 304 -1.57 35.82 10.27
N LEU A 305 -1.57 34.59 10.81
CA LEU A 305 -0.36 33.91 11.26
C LEU A 305 0.59 33.65 10.08
N GLU A 306 0.07 33.19 8.94
CA GLU A 306 0.86 32.93 7.74
C GLU A 306 1.39 34.21 7.09
N ALA A 307 0.65 35.32 7.16
CA ALA A 307 1.11 36.61 6.67
C ALA A 307 2.26 37.19 7.51
N LYS A 308 2.33 36.89 8.81
CA LYS A 308 3.40 37.35 9.71
C LYS A 308 4.67 36.50 9.66
N GLY A 309 4.58 35.27 9.17
CA GLY A 309 5.70 34.33 9.04
C GLY A 309 6.39 34.35 7.66
N LYS A 310 6.03 35.30 6.78
CA LYS A 310 6.71 35.61 5.52
C LYS A 310 7.54 36.88 5.70
#